data_AF-F5Z5S0-F1
#
_entry.id   AF-F5Z5S0-F1
#
_cell.length_a   1.000
_cell.length_b   1.000
_cell.length_c   1.000
_cell.angle_alpha   90.00
_cell.angle_beta   90.00
_cell.angle_gamma   90.00
#
_symmetry.space_group_name_H-M   'P 1'
#
loop_
_entity.id
_entity.type
_entity.pdbx_description
1 polymer ?
#
loop_
_entity_poly.entity_id
_entity_poly.type
_entity_poly.pdbx_seq_one_letter_code
_entity_poly.pdbx_strand_id
1 'polypeptide(L)'
;MNINFFFDFLSPFSYLASVKLAKLSDDTIHNICYHAIDLARAKKAIGNIGPTNRDMPVKLSYLKKDIDRWAELYDIPLKFIPNFNSEKLNIGMFYTADKDIQAEYVNLAFFLTWGKGNAPDSPLVFDEICKTLNWEIKEFTHFIESDIGIKAYQKSTENAIKKHIFGVPTMMIDENMWWGNDRIIFLEKFLNTNNKQINRRESK
;
A
#
# COMPACT_ATOMS: atom_id res chain seq x y z
N MET A 1 15.52 5.98 -9.18
CA MET A 1 14.96 6.89 -8.14
C MET A 1 14.13 6.08 -7.17
N ASN A 2 13.97 6.52 -5.92
CA ASN A 2 13.18 5.79 -4.91
C ASN A 2 11.80 6.41 -4.78
N ILE A 3 10.76 5.59 -4.96
CA ILE A 3 9.35 5.98 -4.79
C ILE A 3 8.90 5.46 -3.44
N ASN A 4 8.64 6.34 -2.48
CA ASN A 4 8.08 5.95 -1.19
C ASN A 4 6.57 5.75 -1.36
N PHE A 5 6.10 4.53 -1.16
CA PHE A 5 4.70 4.15 -1.26
C PHE A 5 4.12 3.88 0.13
N PHE A 6 3.21 4.76 0.56
CA PHE A 6 2.52 4.68 1.83
C PHE A 6 1.12 4.11 1.63
N PHE A 7 0.80 3.05 2.37
CA PHE A 7 -0.44 2.31 2.19
C PHE A 7 -0.98 1.73 3.49
N ASP A 8 -2.21 1.24 3.42
CA ASP A 8 -2.85 0.44 4.45
C ASP A 8 -3.62 -0.68 3.72
N PHE A 9 -3.48 -1.94 4.14
CA PHE A 9 -4.16 -3.06 3.48
C PHE A 9 -5.69 -2.97 3.53
N LEU A 10 -6.27 -2.14 4.40
CA LEU A 10 -7.71 -1.87 4.40
C LEU A 10 -8.17 -1.02 3.20
N SER A 11 -7.26 -0.44 2.42
CA SER A 11 -7.59 0.52 1.37
C SER A 11 -7.68 -0.15 -0.01
N PRO A 12 -8.87 -0.17 -0.66
CA PRO A 12 -8.99 -0.70 -2.02
C PRO A 12 -8.25 0.16 -3.04
N PHE A 13 -8.17 1.47 -2.83
CA PHE A 13 -7.38 2.34 -3.71
C PHE A 13 -5.88 2.08 -3.58
N SER A 14 -5.41 1.61 -2.41
CA SER A 14 -4.02 1.21 -2.24
C SER A 14 -3.72 -0.11 -2.95
N TYR A 15 -4.66 -1.03 -3.03
CA TYR A 15 -4.53 -2.22 -3.88
C TYR A 15 -4.41 -1.84 -5.36
N LEU A 16 -5.29 -0.97 -5.86
CA LEU A 16 -5.21 -0.48 -7.24
C LEU A 16 -3.85 0.16 -7.53
N ALA A 17 -3.37 1.00 -6.61
CA ALA A 17 -2.07 1.65 -6.74
C ALA A 17 -0.90 0.66 -6.68
N SER A 18 -0.94 -0.36 -5.82
CA SER A 18 0.15 -1.34 -5.70
C SER A 18 0.33 -2.12 -6.99
N VAL A 19 -0.76 -2.51 -7.66
CA VAL A 19 -0.71 -3.19 -8.97
C VAL A 19 -0.01 -2.33 -10.02
N LYS A 20 -0.30 -1.02 -10.06
CA LYS A 20 0.34 -0.12 -11.02
C LYS A 20 1.80 0.16 -10.67
N LEU A 21 2.12 0.34 -9.40
CA LEU A 21 3.49 0.59 -8.95
C LEU A 21 4.40 -0.63 -9.16
N ALA A 22 3.87 -1.85 -8.99
CA ALA A 22 4.61 -3.08 -9.30
C ALA A 22 5.01 -3.12 -10.78
N LYS A 23 4.06 -2.89 -11.70
CA LYS A 23 4.35 -2.80 -13.15
C LYS A 23 5.38 -1.72 -13.48
N LEU A 24 5.26 -0.56 -12.84
CA LEU A 24 6.23 0.52 -13.02
C LEU A 24 7.65 0.12 -12.57
N SER A 25 7.77 -0.65 -11.50
CA SER A 25 9.06 -1.15 -11.00
C SER A 25 9.70 -2.15 -11.96
N ASP A 26 8.90 -3.01 -12.61
CA ASP A 26 9.41 -3.99 -13.58
C ASP A 26 9.94 -3.31 -14.86
N ASP A 27 9.28 -2.23 -15.28
CA ASP A 27 9.60 -1.54 -16.53
C ASP A 27 10.72 -0.48 -16.39
N THR A 28 11.21 -0.20 -15.17
CA THR A 28 12.09 0.96 -14.92
C THR A 28 13.14 0.76 -13.83
N ILE A 29 14.17 1.63 -13.80
CA ILE A 29 15.19 1.69 -12.72
C ILE A 29 14.68 2.29 -11.40
N HIS A 30 13.37 2.31 -11.17
CA HIS A 30 12.78 2.93 -9.98
C HIS A 30 12.53 1.87 -8.92
N ASN A 31 13.00 2.12 -7.70
CA ASN A 31 12.78 1.22 -6.57
C ASN A 31 11.57 1.71 -5.76
N ILE A 32 10.64 0.81 -5.43
CA ILE A 32 9.53 1.11 -4.53
C ILE A 32 9.97 0.84 -3.08
N CYS A 33 9.86 1.85 -2.23
CA CYS A 33 10.04 1.71 -0.79
C CYS A 33 8.65 1.63 -0.14
N TYR A 34 8.31 0.48 0.42
CA TYR A 34 7.00 0.18 1.00
C TYR A 34 6.89 0.67 2.44
N HIS A 35 5.79 1.36 2.77
CA HIS A 35 5.51 1.88 4.11
C HIS A 35 4.05 1.60 4.48
N ALA A 36 3.81 0.51 5.20
CA ALA A 36 2.51 0.25 5.81
C ALA A 36 2.30 1.23 6.97
N ILE A 37 1.14 1.89 7.01
CA ILE A 37 0.79 2.88 8.04
C ILE A 37 -0.60 2.65 8.60
N ASP A 38 -0.88 3.21 9.77
CA ASP A 38 -2.23 3.30 10.32
C ASP A 38 -2.96 4.51 9.74
N LEU A 39 -3.89 4.25 8.81
CA LEU A 39 -4.69 5.29 8.18
C LEU A 39 -5.55 6.05 9.20
N ALA A 40 -6.08 5.39 10.22
CA ALA A 40 -6.90 6.05 11.23
C ALA A 40 -6.05 7.03 12.05
N ARG A 41 -4.83 6.65 12.44
CA ARG A 41 -3.88 7.54 13.13
C ARG A 41 -3.45 8.70 12.26
N ALA A 42 -3.15 8.47 10.97
CA ALA A 42 -2.80 9.54 10.02
C ALA A 42 -3.93 10.56 9.83
N LYS A 43 -5.17 10.10 9.67
CA LYS A 43 -6.36 10.96 9.59
C LYS A 43 -6.56 11.78 10.87
N LYS A 44 -6.44 11.14 12.04
CA LYS A 44 -6.60 11.81 13.33
C LYS A 44 -5.56 12.91 13.53
N ALA A 45 -4.32 12.68 13.09
CA ALA A 45 -3.23 13.65 13.23
C ALA A 45 -3.49 14.98 12.51
N ILE A 46 -4.29 14.98 11.45
CA ILE A 46 -4.68 16.19 10.71
C ILE A 46 -6.08 16.71 11.09
N GLY A 47 -6.70 16.18 12.16
CA GLY A 47 -8.03 16.58 12.60
C GLY A 47 -9.18 16.02 11.76
N ASN A 48 -8.94 15.04 10.88
CA ASN A 48 -9.98 14.38 10.08
C ASN A 48 -10.71 13.31 10.92
N ILE A 49 -11.56 13.77 11.83
CA ILE A 49 -12.33 12.96 12.80
C ILE A 49 -13.79 12.72 12.40
N GLY A 50 -14.19 13.17 11.21
CA GLY A 50 -15.55 12.97 10.69
C GLY A 50 -15.83 11.51 10.31
N PRO A 51 -17.11 11.17 10.05
CA PRO A 51 -17.48 9.83 9.62
C PRO A 51 -16.69 9.41 8.40
N THR A 52 -16.28 8.15 8.37
CA THR A 52 -15.47 7.64 7.28
C THR A 52 -16.35 7.43 6.04
N ASN A 53 -15.76 7.43 4.83
CA ASN A 53 -16.55 7.20 3.62
C ASN A 53 -17.32 5.87 3.63
N ARG A 54 -16.83 4.86 4.35
CA ARG A 54 -17.50 3.56 4.54
C ARG A 54 -18.76 3.65 5.41
N ASP A 55 -18.87 4.67 6.25
CA ASP A 55 -20.04 4.90 7.11
C ASP A 55 -21.10 5.78 6.41
N MET A 56 -20.84 6.21 5.17
CA MET A 56 -21.71 7.08 4.37
C MET A 56 -22.32 6.30 3.19
N PRO A 57 -23.54 5.72 3.30
CA PRO A 57 -24.07 4.78 2.30
C PRO A 57 -24.12 5.32 0.87
N VAL A 58 -24.54 6.58 0.69
CA VAL A 58 -24.60 7.24 -0.63
C VAL A 58 -23.22 7.34 -1.27
N LYS A 59 -22.22 7.79 -0.50
CA LYS A 59 -20.85 7.95 -0.99
C LYS A 59 -20.18 6.59 -1.22
N LEU A 60 -20.40 5.63 -0.31
CA LEU A 60 -19.90 4.26 -0.46
C LEU A 60 -20.45 3.59 -1.72
N SER A 61 -21.73 3.78 -2.04
CA SER A 61 -22.33 3.23 -3.27
C SER A 61 -21.65 3.76 -4.53
N TYR A 62 -21.24 5.03 -4.55
CA TYR A 62 -20.45 5.58 -5.64
C TYR A 62 -19.04 4.97 -5.68
N LEU A 63 -18.35 4.96 -4.54
CA LEU A 63 -16.97 4.48 -4.45
C LEU A 63 -16.84 3.02 -4.86
N LYS A 64 -17.81 2.16 -4.54
CA LYS A 64 -17.84 0.76 -5.01
C LYS A 64 -17.78 0.68 -6.54
N LYS A 65 -18.67 1.41 -7.22
CA LYS A 65 -18.70 1.47 -8.69
C LYS A 65 -17.41 2.06 -9.27
N ASP A 66 -16.83 3.05 -8.60
CA ASP A 66 -15.58 3.66 -9.03
C ASP A 66 -14.39 2.69 -8.92
N ILE A 67 -14.32 1.95 -7.81
CA ILE A 67 -13.34 0.88 -7.60
C ILE A 67 -13.49 -0.22 -8.66
N ASP A 68 -14.73 -0.63 -8.98
CA ASP A 68 -15.00 -1.63 -10.02
C ASP A 68 -14.49 -1.16 -11.40
N ARG A 69 -14.72 0.10 -11.77
CA ARG A 69 -14.23 0.69 -13.03
C ARG A 69 -12.70 0.69 -13.10
N TRP A 70 -12.03 1.00 -11.99
CA TRP A 70 -10.56 0.95 -11.94
C TRP A 70 -10.03 -0.47 -12.05
N ALA A 71 -10.66 -1.44 -11.40
CA ALA A 71 -10.30 -2.84 -11.52
C ALA A 71 -10.48 -3.36 -12.95
N GLU A 72 -11.58 -3.00 -13.62
CA GLU A 72 -11.83 -3.28 -15.03
C GLU A 72 -10.76 -2.63 -15.93
N LEU A 73 -10.46 -1.35 -15.71
CA LEU A 73 -9.41 -0.64 -16.47
C LEU A 73 -8.03 -1.28 -16.29
N TYR A 74 -7.74 -1.84 -15.13
CA TYR A 74 -6.44 -2.47 -14.83
C TYR A 74 -6.38 -3.95 -15.20
N ASP A 75 -7.52 -4.52 -15.61
CA ASP A 75 -7.72 -5.95 -15.88
C ASP A 75 -7.26 -6.82 -14.69
N ILE A 76 -7.78 -6.49 -13.49
CA ILE A 76 -7.47 -7.23 -12.27
C ILE A 76 -8.74 -7.65 -11.52
N PRO A 77 -8.69 -8.77 -10.79
CA PRO A 77 -9.80 -9.14 -9.91
C PRO A 77 -9.88 -8.17 -8.74
N LEU A 78 -11.10 -7.79 -8.35
CA LEU A 78 -11.34 -7.08 -7.11
C LEU A 78 -12.66 -7.55 -6.50
N LYS A 79 -12.60 -7.95 -5.22
CA LYS A 79 -13.73 -8.35 -4.40
C LYS A 79 -13.70 -7.61 -3.08
N PHE A 80 -14.84 -7.06 -2.71
CA PHE A 80 -14.99 -6.36 -1.44
C PHE A 80 -14.79 -7.32 -0.26
N ILE A 81 -14.05 -6.85 0.74
CA ILE A 81 -13.65 -7.64 1.91
C ILE A 81 -14.71 -7.62 3.02
N PRO A 82 -14.78 -8.66 3.88
CA PRO A 82 -15.78 -8.75 4.95
C PRO A 82 -15.58 -7.75 6.09
N ASN A 83 -14.34 -7.35 6.38
CA ASN A 83 -13.97 -6.39 7.41
C ASN A 83 -12.72 -5.59 6.99
N PHE A 84 -12.34 -4.59 7.78
CA PHE A 84 -11.21 -3.68 7.48
C PHE A 84 -10.08 -3.78 8.53
N ASN A 85 -9.97 -4.91 9.24
CA ASN A 85 -9.03 -5.10 10.34
C ASN A 85 -7.63 -5.43 9.81
N SER A 86 -6.94 -4.45 9.23
CA SER A 86 -5.65 -4.64 8.53
C SER A 86 -4.42 -4.59 9.43
N GLU A 87 -4.54 -4.29 10.72
CA GLU A 87 -3.40 -4.01 11.61
C GLU A 87 -2.35 -5.13 11.60
N LYS A 88 -2.74 -6.38 11.82
CA LYS A 88 -1.82 -7.53 11.82
C LYS A 88 -1.11 -7.71 10.47
N LEU A 89 -1.83 -7.53 9.38
CA LEU A 89 -1.28 -7.62 8.02
C LEU A 89 -0.33 -6.45 7.71
N ASN A 90 -0.65 -5.24 8.20
CA ASN A 90 0.23 -4.08 8.11
C ASN A 90 1.53 -4.27 8.91
N ILE A 91 1.44 -4.84 10.13
CA ILE A 91 2.61 -5.18 10.95
C ILE A 91 3.48 -6.22 10.23
N GLY A 92 2.87 -7.25 9.65
CA GLY A 92 3.59 -8.32 8.95
C GLY A 92 4.50 -7.85 7.80
N MET A 93 4.25 -6.65 7.23
CA MET A 93 5.17 -6.05 6.25
C MET A 93 6.60 -5.88 6.80
N PHE A 94 6.74 -5.65 8.10
CA PHE A 94 8.02 -5.44 8.76
C PHE A 94 8.71 -6.74 9.23
N TYR A 95 8.15 -7.91 8.90
CA TYR A 95 8.73 -9.21 9.31
C TYR A 95 10.13 -9.43 8.72
N THR A 96 10.37 -8.88 7.54
CA THR A 96 11.67 -8.89 6.88
C THR A 96 12.13 -7.48 6.53
N ALA A 97 13.45 -7.29 6.52
CA ALA A 97 14.10 -6.09 6.00
C ALA A 97 14.50 -6.22 4.52
N ASP A 98 14.35 -7.40 3.93
CA ASP A 98 14.59 -7.65 2.51
C ASP A 98 13.52 -6.97 1.66
N LYS A 99 13.95 -6.09 0.75
CA LYS A 99 13.04 -5.25 -0.04
C LYS A 99 12.31 -6.04 -1.13
N ASP A 100 12.94 -7.05 -1.69
CA ASP A 100 12.33 -7.86 -2.76
C ASP A 100 11.24 -8.72 -2.15
N ILE A 101 11.51 -9.32 -0.98
CA ILE A 101 10.50 -10.07 -0.23
C ILE A 101 9.39 -9.15 0.30
N GLN A 102 9.68 -7.91 0.68
CA GLN A 102 8.63 -6.92 1.01
C GLN A 102 7.71 -6.64 -0.17
N ALA A 103 8.25 -6.49 -1.38
CA ALA A 103 7.45 -6.28 -2.58
C ALA A 103 6.53 -7.48 -2.84
N GLU A 104 7.06 -8.70 -2.74
CA GLU A 104 6.27 -9.94 -2.86
C GLU A 104 5.18 -10.03 -1.78
N TYR A 105 5.52 -9.74 -0.52
CA TYR A 105 4.56 -9.72 0.59
C TYR A 105 3.42 -8.72 0.32
N VAL A 106 3.73 -7.48 -0.08
CA VAL A 106 2.72 -6.46 -0.32
C VAL A 106 1.80 -6.86 -1.47
N ASN A 107 2.35 -7.34 -2.59
CA ASN A 107 1.58 -7.78 -3.74
C ASN A 107 0.67 -8.96 -3.39
N LEU A 108 1.20 -9.95 -2.69
CA LEU A 108 0.46 -11.14 -2.27
C LEU A 108 -0.63 -10.81 -1.25
N ALA A 109 -0.32 -10.05 -0.21
CA ALA A 109 -1.25 -9.67 0.85
C ALA A 109 -2.42 -8.84 0.29
N PHE A 110 -2.15 -7.89 -0.61
CA PHE A 110 -3.21 -7.16 -1.31
C PHE A 110 -4.04 -8.07 -2.20
N PHE A 111 -3.42 -8.97 -2.97
CA PHE A 111 -4.14 -9.87 -3.85
C PHE A 111 -5.04 -10.86 -3.06
N LEU A 112 -4.54 -11.44 -1.97
CA LEU A 112 -5.33 -12.33 -1.11
C LEU A 112 -6.48 -11.58 -0.43
N THR A 113 -6.26 -10.31 -0.07
CA THR A 113 -7.28 -9.48 0.58
C THR A 113 -8.29 -8.97 -0.45
N TRP A 114 -7.89 -8.05 -1.32
CA TRP A 114 -8.79 -7.37 -2.27
C TRP A 114 -8.98 -8.09 -3.59
N GLY A 115 -8.01 -8.87 -4.06
CA GLY A 115 -8.18 -9.66 -5.29
C GLY A 115 -9.09 -10.88 -5.08
N LYS A 116 -8.96 -11.56 -3.93
CA LYS A 116 -9.77 -12.73 -3.58
C LYS A 116 -10.97 -12.41 -2.68
N GLY A 117 -10.98 -11.25 -2.03
CA GLY A 117 -12.07 -10.83 -1.14
C GLY A 117 -12.01 -11.46 0.25
N ASN A 118 -10.82 -11.88 0.71
CA ASN A 118 -10.66 -12.42 2.05
C ASN A 118 -10.57 -11.29 3.09
N ALA A 119 -10.94 -11.60 4.33
CA ALA A 119 -10.74 -10.68 5.43
C ALA A 119 -9.23 -10.46 5.70
N PRO A 120 -8.76 -9.22 5.92
CA PRO A 120 -7.34 -8.94 6.18
C PRO A 120 -6.80 -9.61 7.46
N ASP A 121 -7.66 -9.89 8.43
CA ASP A 121 -7.35 -10.57 9.69
C ASP A 121 -7.56 -12.09 9.65
N SER A 122 -7.85 -12.65 8.47
CA SER A 122 -8.10 -14.08 8.31
C SER A 122 -6.82 -14.90 8.48
N PRO A 123 -6.83 -15.97 9.31
CA PRO A 123 -5.72 -16.93 9.37
C PRO A 123 -5.36 -17.52 8.01
N LEU A 124 -6.34 -17.73 7.13
CA LEU A 124 -6.11 -18.22 5.76
C LEU A 124 -5.20 -17.29 4.95
N VAL A 125 -5.29 -15.98 5.16
CA VAL A 125 -4.42 -15.02 4.47
C VAL A 125 -2.99 -15.16 4.97
N PHE A 126 -2.79 -15.31 6.29
CA PHE A 126 -1.46 -15.50 6.87
C PHE A 126 -0.83 -16.83 6.46
N ASP A 127 -1.60 -17.92 6.46
CA ASP A 127 -1.14 -19.24 6.04
C ASP A 127 -0.67 -19.24 4.58
N GLU A 128 -1.45 -18.65 3.67
CA GLU A 128 -1.08 -18.58 2.25
C GLU A 128 0.14 -17.66 2.01
N ILE A 129 0.28 -16.57 2.77
CA ILE A 129 1.48 -15.72 2.72
C ILE A 129 2.71 -16.51 3.17
N CYS A 130 2.66 -17.12 4.36
CA CYS A 130 3.78 -17.88 4.91
C CYS A 130 4.18 -19.03 4.00
N LYS A 131 3.21 -19.76 3.46
CA LYS A 131 3.46 -20.84 2.50
C LYS A 131 4.14 -20.34 1.22
N THR A 132 3.68 -19.22 0.67
CA THR A 132 4.21 -18.67 -0.60
C THR A 132 5.61 -18.10 -0.42
N LEU A 133 5.87 -17.40 0.69
CA LEU A 133 7.16 -16.78 1.00
C LEU A 133 8.12 -17.71 1.76
N ASN A 134 7.73 -18.98 1.95
CA ASN A 134 8.49 -19.98 2.70
C ASN A 134 8.88 -19.52 4.12
N TRP A 135 7.94 -18.88 4.81
CA TRP A 135 8.08 -18.48 6.21
C TRP A 135 7.41 -19.50 7.14
N GLU A 136 7.93 -19.63 8.36
CA GLU A 136 7.30 -20.44 9.39
C GLU A 136 6.13 -19.66 10.01
N ILE A 137 4.95 -20.27 10.04
CA ILE A 137 3.71 -19.60 10.43
C ILE A 137 3.69 -19.18 11.91
N LYS A 138 4.29 -19.96 12.83
CA LYS A 138 4.38 -19.61 14.25
C LYS A 138 5.34 -18.45 14.47
N GLU A 139 6.46 -18.38 13.75
CA GLU A 139 7.39 -17.26 13.80
C GLU A 139 6.74 -15.97 13.29
N PHE A 140 6.04 -16.04 12.15
CA PHE A 140 5.33 -14.89 11.59
C PHE A 140 4.21 -14.40 12.51
N THR A 141 3.36 -15.32 13.00
CA THR A 141 2.27 -14.96 13.91
C THR A 141 2.78 -14.44 15.26
N HIS A 142 3.89 -14.98 15.77
CA HIS A 142 4.55 -14.41 16.94
C HIS A 142 5.04 -12.99 16.67
N PHE A 143 5.65 -12.73 15.50
CA PHE A 143 6.14 -11.41 15.15
C PHE A 143 5.03 -10.35 15.06
N ILE A 144 3.91 -10.64 14.40
CA ILE A 144 2.81 -9.68 14.23
C ILE A 144 2.09 -9.33 15.54
N GLU A 145 2.31 -10.12 16.59
CA GLU A 145 1.82 -9.89 17.95
C GLU A 145 2.93 -9.36 18.89
N SER A 146 4.18 -9.30 18.42
CA SER A 146 5.33 -8.88 19.22
C SER A 146 5.45 -7.36 19.32
N ASP A 147 6.07 -6.92 20.41
CA ASP A 147 6.50 -5.54 20.61
C ASP A 147 7.37 -5.01 19.45
N ILE A 148 8.18 -5.87 18.83
CA ILE A 148 9.10 -5.49 17.76
C ILE A 148 8.30 -5.09 16.52
N GLY A 149 7.37 -5.94 16.09
CA GLY A 149 6.51 -5.66 14.94
C GLY A 149 5.61 -4.44 15.19
N ILE A 150 4.98 -4.37 16.36
CA ILE A 150 4.10 -3.25 16.73
C ILE A 150 4.87 -1.91 16.72
N LYS A 151 6.08 -1.87 17.31
CA LYS A 151 6.92 -0.66 17.32
C LYS A 151 7.39 -0.26 15.92
N ALA A 152 7.69 -1.22 15.05
CA ALA A 152 8.05 -0.94 13.65
C ALA A 152 6.90 -0.27 12.90
N TYR A 153 5.67 -0.79 13.03
CA TYR A 153 4.48 -0.22 12.42
C TYR A 153 4.13 1.17 12.97
N GLN A 154 4.23 1.36 14.29
CA GLN A 154 4.03 2.67 14.92
C GLN A 154 5.05 3.70 14.42
N LYS A 155 6.32 3.32 14.33
CA LYS A 155 7.40 4.18 13.83
C LYS A 155 7.18 4.56 12.35
N SER A 156 6.77 3.61 11.52
CA SER A 156 6.39 3.86 10.12
C SER A 156 5.28 4.92 10.03
N THR A 157 4.22 4.73 10.83
CA THR A 157 3.09 5.68 10.88
C THR A 157 3.52 7.07 11.37
N GLU A 158 4.34 7.16 12.42
CA GLU A 158 4.85 8.44 12.92
C GLU A 158 5.71 9.18 11.90
N ASN A 159 6.55 8.45 11.19
CA ASN A 159 7.36 9.02 10.11
C ASN A 159 6.49 9.53 8.97
N ALA A 160 5.43 8.81 8.59
CA ALA A 160 4.47 9.25 7.59
C ALA A 160 3.75 10.54 8.01
N ILE A 161 3.30 10.63 9.27
CA ILE A 161 2.65 11.83 9.81
C ILE A 161 3.62 13.04 9.78
N LYS A 162 4.89 12.84 10.15
CA LYS A 162 5.93 13.89 10.05
C LYS A 162 6.17 14.35 8.62
N LYS A 163 5.84 13.53 7.61
CA LYS A 163 5.88 13.86 6.18
C LYS A 163 4.56 14.42 5.65
N HIS A 164 3.66 14.84 6.53
CA HIS A 164 2.34 15.38 6.18
C HIS A 164 1.43 14.41 5.43
N ILE A 165 1.65 13.10 5.58
CA ILE A 165 0.79 12.09 4.98
C ILE A 165 -0.51 12.00 5.76
N PHE A 166 -1.61 12.26 5.07
CA PHE A 166 -2.96 12.32 5.65
C PHE A 166 -3.88 11.20 5.18
N GLY A 167 -3.42 10.38 4.23
CA GLY A 167 -4.23 9.35 3.60
C GLY A 167 -3.40 8.39 2.76
N VAL A 168 -4.06 7.33 2.29
CA VAL A 168 -3.46 6.30 1.43
C VAL A 168 -4.35 6.07 0.19
N PRO A 169 -3.78 5.56 -0.92
CA PRO A 169 -2.35 5.44 -1.20
C PRO A 169 -1.70 6.81 -1.36
N THR A 170 -0.48 6.97 -0.85
CA THR A 170 0.35 8.16 -1.09
C THR A 170 1.69 7.73 -1.65
N MET A 171 2.14 8.38 -2.73
CA MET A 171 3.45 8.18 -3.32
C MET A 171 4.28 9.45 -3.14
N MET A 172 5.55 9.31 -2.77
CA MET A 172 6.48 10.43 -2.66
C MET A 172 7.83 10.15 -3.33
N ILE A 173 8.34 11.17 -4.02
CA ILE A 173 9.73 11.23 -4.49
C ILE A 173 10.30 12.56 -4.01
N ASP A 174 11.32 12.49 -3.16
CA ASP A 174 11.85 13.65 -2.42
C ASP A 174 10.70 14.39 -1.71
N GLU A 175 10.50 15.67 -2.01
CA GLU A 175 9.43 16.50 -1.43
C GLU A 175 8.11 16.47 -2.25
N ASN A 176 8.10 15.81 -3.42
CA ASN A 176 6.91 15.74 -4.25
C ASN A 176 5.99 14.63 -3.75
N MET A 177 4.71 14.95 -3.57
CA MET A 177 3.69 14.04 -3.05
C MET A 177 2.49 13.93 -3.99
N TRP A 178 2.03 12.69 -4.20
CA TRP A 178 0.81 12.37 -4.93
C TRP A 178 -0.06 11.44 -4.09
N TRP A 179 -1.29 11.85 -3.81
CA TRP A 179 -2.26 11.04 -3.07
C TRP A 179 -3.36 10.53 -4.00
N GLY A 180 -3.59 9.22 -3.99
CA GLY A 180 -4.62 8.54 -4.79
C GLY A 180 -4.06 7.75 -5.96
N ASN A 181 -4.70 6.61 -6.25
CA ASN A 181 -4.44 5.79 -7.44
C ASN A 181 -4.55 6.63 -8.73
N ASP A 182 -5.53 7.52 -8.77
CA ASP A 182 -5.81 8.46 -9.86
C ASP A 182 -4.75 9.56 -10.02
N ARG A 183 -3.68 9.57 -9.22
CA ARG A 183 -2.52 10.46 -9.38
C ARG A 183 -1.27 9.77 -9.91
N ILE A 184 -1.27 8.45 -10.10
CA ILE A 184 -0.12 7.71 -10.64
C ILE A 184 0.29 8.23 -12.02
N ILE A 185 -0.66 8.68 -12.85
CA ILE A 185 -0.36 9.30 -14.15
C ILE A 185 0.55 10.54 -14.04
N PHE A 186 0.42 11.32 -12.96
CA PHE A 186 1.28 12.49 -12.73
C PHE A 186 2.66 12.08 -12.22
N LEU A 187 2.73 11.04 -11.39
CA LEU A 187 3.98 10.42 -10.97
C LEU A 187 4.76 9.88 -12.18
N GLU A 188 4.12 9.12 -13.08
CA GLU A 188 4.74 8.61 -14.31
C GLU A 188 5.27 9.74 -15.20
N LYS A 189 4.49 10.82 -15.35
CA LYS A 189 4.92 12.00 -16.11
C LYS A 189 6.14 12.68 -15.48
N PHE A 190 6.19 12.76 -14.15
CA PHE A 190 7.33 13.31 -13.42
C PHE A 190 8.59 12.48 -13.65
N LEU A 191 8.50 11.16 -13.51
CA LEU A 191 9.60 10.22 -13.73
C LEU A 191 10.16 10.32 -15.16
N ASN A 192 9.28 10.31 -16.16
CA ASN A 192 9.66 10.40 -17.57
C ASN A 192 10.37 11.72 -17.93
N THR A 193 10.01 12.81 -17.26
CA THR A 193 10.66 14.13 -17.48
C THR A 193 12.07 14.14 -16.91
N ASN A 194 12.27 13.56 -15.72
CA ASN A 194 13.57 13.51 -15.06
C ASN A 194 14.55 12.56 -15.76
N ASN A 195 14.08 11.40 -16.24
CA ASN A 195 14.92 10.47 -16.99
C ASN A 195 15.50 11.11 -18.26
N LYS A 196 14.71 11.94 -18.96
CA LYS A 196 15.19 12.70 -20.14
C LYS A 196 16.25 13.76 -19.79
N GLN A 197 16.20 14.32 -18.59
CA GLN A 197 17.20 15.31 -18.14
C GLN A 197 18.52 14.64 -17.75
N ILE A 198 18.47 13.46 -17.12
CA ILE A 198 19.66 12.67 -16.77
C ILE A 198 20.41 12.25 -18.04
N ASN A 199 19.70 11.63 -18.99
CA ASN A 199 20.31 11.16 -20.24
C ASN A 199 20.94 12.29 -21.08
N ARG A 200 20.39 13.52 -21.01
CA ARG A 200 20.96 14.71 -21.69
C ARG A 200 22.22 15.26 -21.03
N ARG A 201 22.46 14.96 -19.75
CA ARG A 201 23.68 15.37 -19.02
C ARG A 201 24.82 14.39 -19.22
N GLU A 202 24.53 13.12 -19.44
CA GLU A 202 25.54 12.07 -19.68
C GLU A 202 26.03 12.00 -21.13
N SER A 203 25.29 12.62 -22.07
CA SER A 203 25.64 12.68 -23.49
C SER A 203 26.33 14.00 -23.91
N LYS A 204 26.78 14.80 -22.93
CA LYS A 204 27.61 16.00 -23.10
C LYS A 204 28.94 15.82 -22.38
#